data_AF-A0A0C3B2N3-F1
#
_entry.id   AF-A0A0C3B2N3-F1
#
_cell.length_a   1.000
_cell.length_b   1.000
_cell.length_c   1.000
_cell.angle_alpha   90.00
_cell.angle_beta   90.00
_cell.angle_gamma   90.00
#
_symmetry.space_group_name_H-M   'P 1'
#
loop_
_entity.id
_entity.type
_entity.pdbx_description
1 polymer ?
#
loop_
_entity_poly.entity_id
_entity_poly.type
_entity_poly.pdbx_seq_one_letter_code
_entity_poly.pdbx_strand_id
1 'polypeptide(L)'
;DESEPESRAGDVRTGRRQPGTLKGLFTKDLKEIMFGLGDEAPAPDTVGLMEDILIEYLHETIVAAGQGGGKTIQIDDVRRVLQGPGDERKLARLEELLLLQIEIKKARAINGLEAGGRHLGE
;
A
#
# COMPACT_ATOMS: atom_id res chain seq x y z
N ASP A 1 6.46 56.67 -5.33
CA ASP A 1 5.37 55.95 -4.67
C ASP A 1 5.05 54.75 -5.54
N GLU A 2 5.83 53.69 -5.39
CA GLU A 2 5.58 52.39 -6.02
C GLU A 2 6.04 51.33 -5.02
N SER A 3 5.09 50.80 -4.26
CA SER A 3 5.28 49.72 -3.30
C SER A 3 4.76 48.43 -3.93
N GLU A 4 5.68 47.57 -4.41
CA GLU A 4 5.33 46.21 -4.81
C GLU A 4 5.11 45.32 -3.58
N PRO A 5 4.08 44.46 -3.56
CA PRO A 5 3.82 43.54 -2.46
C PRO A 5 4.66 42.25 -2.60
N GLU A 6 5.53 41.99 -1.63
CA GLU A 6 6.20 40.68 -1.49
C GLU A 6 5.16 39.59 -1.17
N SER A 7 4.91 38.72 -2.15
CA SER A 7 4.15 37.49 -1.95
C SER A 7 5.02 36.42 -1.27
N ARG A 8 4.78 36.16 0.02
CA ARG A 8 5.33 35.01 0.74
C ARG A 8 4.66 33.74 0.26
N ALA A 9 5.19 33.14 -0.81
CA ALA A 9 4.90 31.76 -1.15
C ALA A 9 5.48 30.85 -0.06
N GLY A 10 4.60 30.21 0.72
CA GLY A 10 4.97 29.19 1.67
C GLY A 10 5.63 28.02 0.95
N ASP A 11 6.89 27.76 1.28
CA ASP A 11 7.65 26.55 0.94
C ASP A 11 6.91 25.33 1.52
N VAL A 12 6.06 24.71 0.72
CA VAL A 12 5.54 23.37 0.99
C VAL A 12 6.71 22.42 0.79
N ARG A 13 7.45 22.19 1.87
CA ARG A 13 8.49 21.16 1.95
C ARG A 13 7.83 19.82 1.69
N THR A 14 7.88 19.37 0.44
CA THR A 14 7.73 17.96 0.10
C THR A 14 8.93 17.25 0.71
N GLY A 15 8.77 16.81 1.97
CA GLY A 15 9.82 16.13 2.70
C GLY A 15 10.21 14.87 1.96
N ARG A 16 11.29 14.94 1.18
CA ARG A 16 12.01 13.76 0.69
C ARG A 16 12.48 13.02 1.93
N ARG A 17 11.75 11.97 2.32
CA ARG A 17 12.13 11.10 3.43
C ARG A 17 13.55 10.61 3.16
N GLN A 18 14.41 10.74 4.16
CA GLN A 18 15.80 10.32 4.07
C GLN A 18 15.82 8.83 3.66
N PRO A 19 16.62 8.42 2.66
CA PRO A 19 16.65 7.03 2.17
C PRO A 19 16.86 5.97 3.27
N GLY A 20 17.46 6.35 4.40
CA GLY A 20 17.67 5.46 5.54
C GLY A 20 16.42 5.13 6.37
N THR A 21 15.28 5.84 6.22
CA THR A 21 14.10 5.62 7.08
C THR A 21 13.21 4.46 6.65
N LEU A 22 13.43 3.87 5.48
CA LEU A 22 12.59 2.79 4.94
C LEU A 22 13.30 1.42 4.94
N LYS A 23 14.59 1.37 5.28
CA LYS A 23 15.33 0.11 5.42
C LYS A 23 14.88 -0.64 6.68
N GLY A 24 14.76 -1.95 6.56
CA GLY A 24 14.35 -2.84 7.65
C GLY A 24 12.84 -2.96 7.84
N LEU A 25 12.00 -2.32 7.01
CA LEU A 25 10.54 -2.35 7.15
C LEU A 25 9.94 -3.73 6.87
N PHE A 26 10.51 -4.45 5.90
CA PHE A 26 9.99 -5.73 5.43
C PHE A 26 10.96 -6.88 5.66
N THR A 27 12.20 -6.62 6.08
CA THR A 27 13.28 -7.62 6.23
C THR A 27 12.84 -8.92 6.91
N LYS A 28 12.04 -8.86 7.98
CA LYS A 28 11.55 -10.06 8.67
C LYS A 28 10.57 -10.86 7.78
N ASP A 29 9.51 -10.21 7.34
CA ASP A 29 8.44 -10.85 6.57
C ASP A 29 8.94 -11.30 5.20
N LEU A 30 9.82 -10.51 4.58
CA LEU A 30 10.42 -10.81 3.28
C LEU A 30 11.28 -12.07 3.35
N LYS A 31 12.02 -12.29 4.43
CA LYS A 31 12.78 -13.52 4.64
C LYS A 31 11.86 -14.75 4.68
N GLU A 32 10.74 -14.66 5.37
CA GLU A 32 9.75 -15.75 5.45
C GLU A 32 9.05 -15.99 4.10
N ILE A 33 8.74 -14.91 3.35
CA ILE A 33 8.17 -14.99 2.00
C ILE A 33 9.15 -15.65 1.03
N MET A 34 10.42 -15.24 1.04
CA MET A 34 11.46 -15.82 0.19
C MET A 34 11.61 -17.32 0.46
N PHE A 35 11.57 -17.73 1.73
CA PHE A 35 11.54 -19.14 2.11
C PHE A 35 10.31 -19.88 1.58
N GLY A 36 9.12 -19.29 1.72
CA GLY A 36 7.88 -19.84 1.17
C GLY A 36 7.87 -19.95 -0.36
N LEU A 37 8.73 -19.19 -1.05
CA LEU A 37 8.91 -19.23 -2.51
C LEU A 37 10.07 -20.13 -2.97
N GLY A 38 10.79 -20.77 -2.04
CA GLY A 38 11.78 -21.80 -2.33
C GLY A 38 13.22 -21.48 -1.93
N ASP A 39 13.50 -20.31 -1.34
CA ASP A 39 14.84 -19.99 -0.83
C ASP A 39 15.10 -20.69 0.50
N GLU A 40 16.16 -21.49 0.62
CA GLU A 40 16.39 -22.25 1.87
C GLU A 40 16.86 -21.37 3.05
N ALA A 41 17.75 -20.41 2.77
CA ALA A 41 18.26 -19.45 3.76
C ALA A 41 18.82 -18.21 3.03
N PRO A 42 17.96 -17.26 2.63
CA PRO A 42 18.41 -16.13 1.81
C PRO A 42 19.43 -15.28 2.57
N ALA A 43 20.49 -14.89 1.87
CA ALA A 43 21.58 -14.12 2.47
C ALA A 43 21.08 -12.72 2.88
N PRO A 44 21.64 -12.11 3.95
CA PRO A 44 21.21 -10.78 4.41
C PRO A 44 21.23 -9.71 3.30
N ASP A 45 22.27 -9.72 2.47
CA ASP A 45 22.41 -8.77 1.36
C ASP A 45 21.35 -9.01 0.27
N THR A 46 20.97 -10.27 0.01
CA THR A 46 19.89 -10.61 -0.92
C THR A 46 18.54 -10.13 -0.38
N VAL A 47 18.26 -10.33 0.91
CA VAL A 47 17.04 -9.82 1.53
C VAL A 47 17.00 -8.29 1.46
N GLY A 48 18.14 -7.61 1.68
CA GLY A 48 18.25 -6.16 1.55
C GLY A 48 17.96 -5.68 0.12
N LEU A 49 18.53 -6.34 -0.89
CA LEU A 49 18.24 -6.01 -2.29
C LEU A 49 16.77 -6.25 -2.64
N MET A 50 16.19 -7.35 -2.18
CA MET A 50 14.77 -7.65 -2.41
C MET A 50 13.87 -6.62 -1.73
N GLU A 51 14.25 -6.10 -0.56
CA GLU A 51 13.53 -5.03 0.13
C GLU A 51 13.60 -3.72 -0.67
N ASP A 52 14.78 -3.36 -1.18
CA ASP A 52 14.94 -2.18 -2.03
C ASP A 52 14.07 -2.27 -3.30
N ILE A 53 14.07 -3.42 -3.99
CA ILE A 53 13.22 -3.68 -5.17
C ILE A 53 11.73 -3.60 -4.80
N LEU A 54 11.33 -4.18 -3.67
CA LEU A 54 9.94 -4.16 -3.21
C LEU A 54 9.47 -2.72 -2.92
N ILE A 55 10.29 -1.92 -2.24
CA ILE A 55 9.98 -0.53 -1.91
C ILE A 55 9.83 0.30 -3.20
N GLU A 56 10.74 0.12 -4.16
CA GLU A 56 10.66 0.79 -5.46
C GLU A 56 9.39 0.41 -6.20
N TYR A 57 9.08 -0.88 -6.30
CA TYR A 57 7.85 -1.36 -6.93
C TYR A 57 6.58 -0.79 -6.29
N LEU A 58 6.51 -0.79 -4.94
CA LEU A 58 5.37 -0.23 -4.22
C LEU A 58 5.24 1.28 -4.45
N HIS A 59 6.36 2.01 -4.44
CA HIS A 59 6.39 3.44 -4.70
C HIS A 59 5.86 3.75 -6.11
N GLU A 60 6.36 3.07 -7.15
CA GLU A 60 5.91 3.24 -8.53
C GLU A 60 4.42 2.91 -8.69
N THR A 61 3.98 1.79 -8.11
CA THR A 61 2.58 1.35 -8.15
C THR A 61 1.65 2.39 -7.52
N ILE A 62 2.02 2.93 -6.35
CA ILE A 62 1.23 3.94 -5.62
C ILE A 62 1.21 5.27 -6.37
N VAL A 63 2.34 5.71 -6.93
CA VAL A 63 2.41 6.92 -7.75
C VAL A 63 1.51 6.79 -8.98
N ALA A 64 1.57 5.66 -9.69
CA ALA A 64 0.70 5.39 -10.84
C ALA A 64 -0.79 5.34 -10.47
N ALA A 65 -1.14 4.74 -9.32
CA ALA A 65 -2.51 4.73 -8.82
C ALA A 65 -3.01 6.16 -8.53
N GLY A 66 -2.16 6.99 -7.90
CA GLY A 66 -2.45 8.37 -7.53
C GLY A 66 -2.63 9.35 -8.71
N GLN A 67 -2.27 8.97 -9.93
CA GLN A 67 -2.49 9.81 -11.12
C GLN A 67 -3.98 10.00 -11.49
N GLY A 68 -4.91 9.29 -10.83
CA GLY A 68 -6.35 9.42 -11.04
C GLY A 68 -6.98 10.75 -10.61
N GLY A 69 -6.20 11.69 -10.06
CA GLY A 69 -6.65 13.05 -9.72
C GLY A 69 -7.46 13.17 -8.43
N GLY A 70 -7.70 12.07 -7.73
CA GLY A 70 -8.34 12.06 -6.41
C GLY A 70 -7.42 12.56 -5.29
N LYS A 71 -8.03 13.09 -4.21
CA LYS A 71 -7.29 13.49 -2.99
C LYS A 71 -6.68 12.29 -2.26
N THR A 72 -7.28 11.11 -2.41
CA THR A 72 -6.85 9.86 -1.79
C THR A 72 -6.95 8.72 -2.79
N ILE A 73 -6.02 7.78 -2.73
CA ILE A 73 -5.99 6.59 -3.60
C ILE A 73 -7.12 5.64 -3.19
N GLN A 74 -7.95 5.27 -4.16
CA GLN A 74 -9.03 4.30 -4.00
C GLN A 74 -8.63 2.92 -4.51
N ILE A 75 -9.41 1.89 -4.16
CA ILE A 75 -9.19 0.52 -4.64
C ILE A 75 -9.26 0.46 -6.17
N ASP A 76 -10.18 1.20 -6.77
CA ASP A 76 -10.33 1.27 -8.23
C ASP A 76 -9.10 1.85 -8.93
N ASP A 77 -8.36 2.71 -8.24
CA ASP A 77 -7.10 3.26 -8.76
C ASP A 77 -6.02 2.19 -8.82
N VAL A 78 -5.91 1.35 -7.79
CA VAL A 78 -4.99 0.21 -7.76
C VAL A 78 -5.41 -0.84 -8.79
N ARG A 79 -6.72 -1.14 -8.88
CA ARG A 79 -7.26 -2.06 -9.90
C ARG A 79 -6.85 -1.62 -11.31
N ARG A 80 -6.98 -0.33 -11.63
CA ARG A 80 -6.60 0.23 -12.93
C ARG A 80 -5.11 0.04 -13.23
N VAL A 81 -4.22 0.20 -12.25
CA VAL A 81 -2.78 -0.05 -12.45
C VAL A 81 -2.51 -1.53 -12.76
N LEU A 82 -3.19 -2.43 -12.06
CA LEU A 82 -3.01 -3.89 -12.22
C LEU A 82 -3.69 -4.47 -13.47
N GLN A 83 -4.37 -3.65 -14.30
CA GLN A 83 -4.91 -4.08 -15.59
C GLN A 83 -3.83 -4.17 -16.69
N GLY A 84 -2.59 -3.76 -16.40
CA GLY A 84 -1.47 -3.85 -17.33
C GLY A 84 -1.05 -5.30 -17.67
N PRO A 85 -0.36 -5.50 -18.80
CA PRO A 85 0.17 -6.82 -19.17
C PRO A 85 1.12 -7.39 -18.10
N GLY A 86 0.95 -8.68 -17.75
CA GLY A 86 1.81 -9.37 -16.78
C GLY A 86 1.36 -9.25 -15.31
N ASP A 87 0.31 -8.48 -15.03
CA ASP A 87 -0.28 -8.33 -13.70
C ASP A 87 -1.57 -9.14 -13.50
N GLU A 88 -1.91 -10.04 -14.42
CA GLU A 88 -3.18 -10.77 -14.42
C GLU A 88 -3.40 -11.55 -13.13
N ARG A 89 -2.33 -12.14 -12.59
CA ARG A 89 -2.37 -12.86 -11.30
C ARG A 89 -2.60 -11.91 -10.12
N LYS A 90 -2.00 -10.72 -10.15
CA LYS A 90 -2.17 -9.71 -9.10
C LYS A 90 -3.59 -9.14 -9.13
N LEU A 91 -4.11 -8.88 -10.33
CA LEU A 91 -5.49 -8.43 -10.54
C LEU A 91 -6.51 -9.49 -10.10
N ALA A 92 -6.33 -10.75 -10.51
CA ALA A 92 -7.21 -11.84 -10.10
C ALA A 92 -7.22 -11.99 -8.57
N ARG A 93 -6.05 -11.88 -7.93
CA ARG A 93 -5.95 -11.93 -6.47
C ARG A 93 -6.65 -10.76 -5.80
N LEU A 94 -6.56 -9.55 -6.35
CA LEU A 94 -7.30 -8.38 -5.85
C LEU A 94 -8.82 -8.64 -5.90
N GLU A 95 -9.36 -9.12 -7.02
CA GLU A 95 -10.80 -9.40 -7.15
C GLU A 95 -11.27 -10.50 -6.19
N GLU A 96 -10.47 -11.56 -6.02
CA GLU A 96 -10.74 -12.62 -5.05
C GLU A 96 -10.82 -12.06 -3.63
N LEU A 97 -9.87 -11.22 -3.22
CA LEU A 97 -9.87 -10.62 -1.87
C LEU A 97 -11.08 -9.72 -1.64
N LEU A 98 -11.51 -8.96 -2.65
CA LEU A 98 -12.72 -8.13 -2.57
C LEU A 98 -13.98 -8.99 -2.45
N LEU A 99 -14.06 -10.08 -3.21
CA LEU A 99 -15.16 -11.04 -3.11
C LEU A 99 -15.23 -11.67 -1.72
N LEU A 100 -14.11 -12.16 -1.19
CA LEU A 100 -14.04 -12.75 0.15
C LEU A 100 -14.44 -11.74 1.23
N GLN A 101 -14.07 -10.47 1.08
CA GLN A 101 -14.50 -9.43 2.02
C GLN A 101 -16.02 -9.23 1.99
N ILE A 102 -16.63 -9.29 0.81
CA ILE A 102 -18.10 -9.23 0.66
C ILE A 102 -18.75 -10.44 1.35
N GLU A 103 -18.21 -11.64 1.16
CA GLU A 103 -18.72 -12.86 1.79
C GLU A 103 -18.61 -12.81 3.33
N ILE A 104 -17.49 -12.34 3.87
CA ILE A 104 -17.31 -12.17 5.32
C ILE A 104 -18.34 -11.17 5.87
N LYS A 105 -18.58 -10.06 5.18
CA LYS A 105 -19.60 -9.07 5.59
C LYS A 105 -21.00 -9.69 5.58
N LYS A 106 -21.37 -10.40 4.52
CA LYS A 106 -22.66 -11.12 4.45
C LYS A 106 -22.82 -12.13 5.57
N ALA A 107 -21.79 -12.93 5.85
CA ALA A 107 -21.81 -13.92 6.92
C ALA A 107 -21.98 -13.28 8.30
N ARG A 108 -21.31 -12.14 8.56
CA ARG A 108 -21.47 -11.38 9.81
C ARG A 108 -22.88 -10.83 9.96
N ALA A 109 -23.47 -10.30 8.89
CA ALA A 109 -24.84 -9.82 8.87
C ALA A 109 -25.86 -10.92 9.17
N ILE A 110 -25.72 -12.09 8.54
CA ILE A 110 -26.60 -13.25 8.80
C ILE A 110 -26.48 -13.73 10.25
N ASN A 111 -25.26 -13.72 10.80
CA ASN A 111 -24.99 -14.18 12.17
C ASN A 111 -25.27 -13.11 13.25
N GLY A 112 -25.83 -11.95 12.89
CA GLY A 112 -26.14 -10.88 13.84
C GLY A 112 -24.91 -10.25 14.51
N LEU A 113 -23.73 -10.38 13.88
CA LEU A 113 -22.44 -9.89 14.38
C LEU A 113 -22.07 -8.50 13.83
N GLU A 114 -23.00 -7.80 13.18
CA GLU A 114 -22.78 -6.42 12.74
C GLU A 114 -22.54 -5.50 13.96
N ALA A 115 -21.63 -4.55 13.79
CA ALA A 115 -20.95 -3.81 14.85
C ALA A 115 -21.89 -3.01 15.78
N GLY A 116 -22.53 -3.69 16.73
CA GLY A 116 -22.89 -3.12 18.01
C GLY A 116 -21.62 -2.99 18.83
N GLY A 117 -21.11 -1.77 18.95
CA GLY A 117 -20.20 -1.44 20.04
C GLY A 117 -20.84 -1.90 21.34
N ARG A 118 -20.29 -2.95 21.94
CA ARG A 118 -20.66 -3.41 23.28
C ARG A 118 -20.30 -2.27 24.23
N HIS A 119 -21.26 -1.40 24.54
CA HIS A 119 -21.21 -0.62 25.76
C HIS A 119 -21.57 -1.58 26.89
N LEU A 120 -20.54 -2.27 27.39
CA LEU A 120 -20.55 -2.90 28.70
C LEU A 120 -20.06 -1.82 29.67
N GLY A 121 -20.99 -1.26 30.43
CA GLY A 121 -20.72 -0.20 31.39
C GLY A 121 -22.00 0.24 32.07
N GLU A 122 -22.39 -0.56 33.07
CA GLU A 122 -23.21 -0.29 34.27
C GLU A 122 -24.57 0.43 34.13
#